data_AF-A0A929XQK1-F1
#
_entry.id   AF-A0A929XQK1-F1
#
_cell.length_a   1.000
_cell.length_b   1.000
_cell.length_c   1.000
_cell.angle_alpha   90.00
_cell.angle_beta   90.00
_cell.angle_gamma   90.00
#
_symmetry.space_group_name_H-M   'P 1'
#
loop_
_entity.id
_entity.type
_entity.pdbx_description
1 polymer ?
#
loop_
_entity_poly.entity_id
_entity_poly.type
_entity_poly.pdbx_seq_one_letter_code
_entity_poly.pdbx_strand_id
1 'polypeptide(L)'
;MPHRQMQMLLMVRRRIIRYDVKRTPISGFEIAQKMGIIVIPYSGLSRKARREAKKVSPDGFYLEPGDGREYIYYDDTSVMAAYRLSMTNPMDFIGGS
;
A
#
# COMPACT_ATOMS: atom_id res chain seq x y z
N MET A 1 32.51 -4.49 -4.57
CA MET A 1 31.11 -4.47 -4.08
C MET A 1 31.02 -5.37 -2.85
N PRO A 2 30.84 -4.85 -1.62
CA PRO A 2 30.75 -5.66 -0.41
C PRO A 2 29.61 -6.69 -0.49
N HIS A 3 29.87 -7.90 0.02
CA HIS A 3 28.99 -9.08 -0.10
C HIS A 3 27.51 -8.81 0.23
N ARG A 4 27.23 -7.96 1.22
CA ARG A 4 25.87 -7.59 1.63
C ARG A 4 25.09 -6.81 0.56
N GLN A 5 25.76 -5.94 -0.21
CA GLN A 5 25.11 -5.21 -1.30
C GLN A 5 24.71 -6.14 -2.45
N MET A 6 25.54 -7.15 -2.74
CA MET A 6 25.22 -8.16 -3.75
C MET A 6 24.00 -8.99 -3.35
N GLN A 7 23.91 -9.40 -2.07
CA GLN A 7 22.76 -10.15 -1.55
C GLN A 7 21.46 -9.33 -1.62
N MET A 8 21.54 -8.05 -1.26
CA MET A 8 20.41 -7.12 -1.37
C MET A 8 19.92 -6.99 -2.82
N LEU A 9 20.85 -6.79 -3.76
CA LEU A 9 20.54 -6.69 -5.19
C LEU A 9 19.90 -7.98 -5.72
N LEU A 10 20.41 -9.15 -5.33
CA LEU A 10 19.84 -10.44 -5.73
C LEU A 10 18.43 -10.65 -5.17
N MET A 11 18.18 -10.26 -3.93
CA MET A 11 16.84 -10.35 -3.32
C MET A 11 15.84 -9.44 -4.04
N VAL A 12 16.21 -8.19 -4.31
CA VAL A 12 15.36 -7.22 -5.04
C VAL A 12 15.10 -7.72 -6.47
N ARG A 13 16.15 -8.15 -7.19
CA ARG A 13 16.04 -8.70 -8.54
C ARG A 13 15.09 -9.91 -8.59
N ARG A 14 15.20 -10.84 -7.64
CA ARG A 14 14.31 -12.01 -7.56
C ARG A 14 12.85 -11.60 -7.38
N ARG A 15 12.56 -10.56 -6.58
CA ARG A 15 11.19 -10.04 -6.40
C ARG A 15 10.67 -9.37 -7.67
N ILE A 16 11.48 -8.54 -8.34
CA ILE A 16 11.12 -7.88 -9.61
C ILE A 16 10.72 -8.91 -10.66
N ILE A 17 11.51 -9.99 -10.81
CA ILE A 17 11.23 -11.08 -11.75
C ILE A 17 9.99 -11.87 -11.33
N ARG A 18 9.89 -12.25 -10.06
CA ARG A 18 8.75 -13.01 -9.53
C ARG A 18 7.42 -12.30 -9.77
N TYR A 19 7.42 -10.98 -9.56
CA TYR A 19 6.25 -10.15 -9.80
C TYR A 19 6.21 -9.60 -11.23
N ASP A 20 6.99 -10.07 -12.20
CA ASP A 20 6.90 -9.62 -13.60
C ASP A 20 6.78 -8.08 -13.75
N VAL A 21 7.54 -7.32 -12.97
CA VAL A 21 7.43 -5.85 -12.94
C VAL A 21 7.95 -5.30 -14.26
N LYS A 22 7.10 -4.61 -15.03
CA LYS A 22 7.41 -4.28 -16.43
C LYS A 22 7.98 -2.88 -16.64
N ARG A 23 7.85 -1.96 -15.67
CA ARG A 23 8.25 -0.56 -15.82
C ARG A 23 9.10 -0.05 -14.65
N THR A 24 10.10 0.76 -14.98
CA THR A 24 10.87 1.58 -14.03
C THR A 24 10.56 3.05 -14.29
N PRO A 25 10.28 3.88 -13.25
CA PRO A 25 10.36 3.59 -11.82
C PRO A 25 9.29 2.59 -11.36
N ILE A 26 9.69 1.72 -10.41
CA ILE A 26 8.83 0.65 -9.87
C ILE A 26 7.71 1.31 -9.07
N SER A 27 6.46 1.16 -9.51
CA SER A 27 5.30 1.64 -8.76
C SER A 27 4.97 0.65 -7.64
N GLY A 28 4.90 1.14 -6.39
CA GLY A 28 4.46 0.33 -5.25
C GLY A 28 3.06 -0.25 -5.44
N PHE A 29 2.18 0.46 -6.16
CA PHE A 29 0.84 -0.02 -6.50
C PHE A 29 0.87 -1.18 -7.50
N GLU A 30 1.80 -1.17 -8.46
CA GLU A 30 1.95 -2.28 -9.42
C GLU A 30 2.37 -3.55 -8.68
N ILE A 31 3.31 -3.44 -7.71
CA ILE A 31 3.70 -4.58 -6.88
C ILE A 31 2.50 -5.08 -6.05
N ALA A 32 1.78 -4.17 -5.39
CA ALA A 32 0.63 -4.52 -4.56
C ALA A 32 -0.44 -5.30 -5.35
N GLN A 33 -0.83 -4.80 -6.53
CA GLN A 33 -1.81 -5.48 -7.39
C GLN A 33 -1.34 -6.88 -7.80
N LYS A 34 -0.04 -7.05 -8.09
CA LYS A 34 0.52 -8.34 -8.45
C LYS A 34 0.69 -9.31 -7.28
N MET A 35 0.69 -8.80 -6.06
CA MET A 35 0.56 -9.60 -4.84
C MET A 35 -0.90 -9.98 -4.55
N GLY A 36 -1.87 -9.51 -5.34
CA GLY A 36 -3.29 -9.74 -5.11
C GLY A 36 -3.94 -8.74 -4.15
N ILE A 37 -3.20 -7.70 -3.73
CA ILE A 37 -3.70 -6.65 -2.85
C ILE A 37 -4.58 -5.68 -3.66
N ILE A 38 -5.77 -5.41 -3.16
CA ILE A 38 -6.75 -4.54 -3.80
C ILE A 38 -6.43 -3.09 -3.43
N VAL A 39 -6.01 -2.29 -4.41
CA VAL A 39 -5.65 -0.88 -4.22
C VAL A 39 -6.86 0.00 -4.54
N ILE A 40 -7.33 0.80 -3.57
CA ILE A 40 -8.55 1.61 -3.66
C ILE A 40 -8.21 3.09 -3.43
N PRO A 41 -8.36 3.97 -4.44
CA PRO A 41 -8.20 5.40 -4.24
C PRO A 41 -9.36 5.99 -3.43
N TYR A 42 -9.08 6.99 -2.59
CA TYR A 42 -10.10 7.75 -1.88
C TYR A 42 -11.10 8.41 -2.82
N SER A 43 -10.68 8.85 -4.00
CA SER A 43 -11.58 9.36 -5.04
C SER A 43 -12.62 8.34 -5.51
N GLY A 44 -12.31 7.04 -5.43
CA GLY A 44 -13.22 5.93 -5.75
C GLY A 44 -14.24 5.63 -4.64
N LEU A 45 -14.08 6.20 -3.44
CA LEU A 45 -15.00 6.03 -2.33
C LEU A 45 -16.16 7.04 -2.37
N SER A 46 -17.31 6.64 -1.82
CA SER A 46 -18.42 7.57 -1.54
C SER A 46 -17.99 8.69 -0.58
N ARG A 47 -18.66 9.85 -0.61
CA ARG A 47 -18.30 11.01 0.23
C ARG A 47 -18.24 10.66 1.72
N LYS A 48 -19.16 9.82 2.21
CA LYS A 48 -19.18 9.35 3.60
C LYS A 48 -17.97 8.44 3.87
N ALA A 49 -17.74 7.42 3.05
CA ALA A 49 -16.63 6.48 3.22
C ALA A 49 -15.27 7.17 3.13
N ARG A 50 -15.10 8.12 2.20
CA ARG A 50 -13.89 8.93 2.08
C ARG A 50 -13.59 9.73 3.33
N ARG A 51 -14.61 10.33 3.94
CA ARG A 51 -14.44 11.10 5.18
C ARG A 51 -14.02 10.20 6.34
N GLU A 52 -14.61 9.02 6.47
CA GLU A 52 -14.20 8.06 7.51
C GLU A 52 -12.77 7.54 7.26
N ALA A 53 -12.43 7.21 6.01
CA ALA A 53 -11.08 6.80 5.62
C ALA A 53 -10.02 7.88 5.95
N LYS A 54 -10.31 9.16 5.67
CA LYS A 54 -9.43 10.29 6.03
C LYS A 54 -9.26 10.49 7.53
N LYS A 55 -10.23 10.07 8.36
CA LYS A 55 -10.07 10.08 9.82
C LYS A 55 -9.09 9.00 10.30
N VAL A 56 -9.10 7.84 9.63
CA VAL A 56 -8.16 6.74 9.92
C VAL A 56 -6.75 7.14 9.51
N SER A 57 -6.57 7.57 8.26
CA SER A 57 -5.30 8.14 7.79
C SER A 57 -5.55 9.18 6.71
N PRO A 58 -5.00 10.40 6.85
CA PRO A 58 -5.08 11.42 5.81
C PRO A 58 -4.45 10.98 4.48
N ASP A 59 -3.38 10.18 4.53
CA ASP A 59 -2.58 9.80 3.35
C ASP A 59 -2.95 8.41 2.81
N GLY A 60 -3.29 7.46 3.69
CA GLY A 60 -3.64 6.10 3.30
C GLY A 60 -3.29 5.05 4.36
N PHE A 61 -3.90 3.88 4.26
CA PHE A 61 -3.72 2.78 5.20
C PHE A 61 -3.89 1.41 4.52
N TYR A 62 -3.33 0.40 5.17
CA TYR A 62 -3.53 -1.01 4.83
C TYR A 62 -4.63 -1.62 5.71
N LEU A 63 -5.47 -2.48 5.14
CA LEU A 63 -6.52 -3.19 5.86
C LEU A 63 -6.56 -4.66 5.44
N GLU A 64 -6.58 -5.54 6.43
CA GLU A 64 -6.79 -6.98 6.27
C GLU A 64 -7.88 -7.41 7.27
N PRO A 65 -9.13 -7.55 6.83
CA PRO A 65 -10.25 -7.86 7.73
C PRO A 65 -10.32 -9.34 8.15
N GLY A 66 -9.36 -10.17 7.71
CA GLY A 66 -9.30 -11.61 8.02
C GLY A 66 -10.12 -12.50 7.08
N ASP A 67 -10.67 -11.96 6.00
CA ASP A 67 -11.40 -12.69 4.95
C ASP A 67 -10.49 -13.24 3.84
N GLY A 68 -9.17 -13.15 4.03
CA GLY A 68 -8.15 -13.52 3.04
C GLY A 68 -7.95 -12.47 1.95
N ARG A 69 -8.54 -11.27 2.08
CA ARG A 69 -8.31 -10.15 1.17
C ARG A 69 -7.52 -9.05 1.85
N GLU A 70 -6.60 -8.49 1.11
CA GLU A 70 -5.76 -7.38 1.54
C GLU A 70 -6.13 -6.13 0.75
N TYR A 71 -6.21 -4.98 1.43
CA TYR A 71 -6.58 -3.71 0.82
C TYR A 71 -5.57 -2.62 1.15
N ILE A 72 -5.27 -1.77 0.18
CA ILE A 72 -4.57 -0.51 0.39
C ILE A 72 -5.51 0.61 -0.02
N TYR A 73 -5.89 1.44 0.94
CA TYR A 73 -6.60 2.69 0.68
C TYR A 73 -5.61 3.85 0.69
N TYR A 74 -5.73 4.79 -0.24
CA TYR A 74 -4.81 5.93 -0.32
C TYR A 74 -5.49 7.20 -0.82
N ASP A 75 -4.98 8.36 -0.41
CA ASP A 75 -5.42 9.65 -0.93
C ASP A 75 -4.74 9.93 -2.28
N ASP A 76 -5.48 9.72 -3.36
CA ASP A 76 -5.02 10.00 -4.73
C ASP A 76 -5.12 11.48 -5.12
N THR A 77 -5.62 12.34 -4.22
CA THR A 77 -5.73 13.78 -4.44
C THR A 77 -4.58 14.59 -3.84
N SER A 78 -3.73 13.96 -3.02
CA SER A 78 -2.56 14.57 -2.41
C SER A 78 -1.28 14.10 -3.10
N VAL A 79 -0.51 15.05 -3.65
CA VAL A 79 0.79 14.79 -4.31
C VAL A 79 1.81 14.15 -3.34
N MET A 80 1.63 14.34 -2.03
CA MET A 80 2.50 13.78 -0.98
C MET A 80 2.06 12.39 -0.47
N ALA A 81 0.77 12.05 -0.58
CA ALA A 81 0.22 10.80 -0.04
C ALA A 81 0.68 9.55 -0.82
N ALA A 82 0.97 9.69 -2.12
CA ALA A 82 1.52 8.62 -2.95
C ALA A 82 2.88 8.06 -2.46
N TYR A 83 3.57 8.77 -1.56
CA TYR A 83 4.86 8.36 -1.00
C TYR A 83 4.83 8.07 0.51
N ARG A 84 3.70 8.31 1.19
CA ARG A 84 3.53 8.10 2.64
C ARG A 84 2.34 7.17 2.92
N LEU A 85 2.57 5.86 2.83
CA LEU A 85 1.65 4.90 3.43
C LEU A 85 1.96 4.84 4.93
N SER A 86 1.07 5.36 5.77
CA SER A 86 1.18 5.16 7.22
C SER A 86 0.86 3.69 7.53
N MET A 87 1.81 2.96 8.13
CA MET A 87 1.60 1.60 8.63
C MET A 87 0.76 1.59 9.91
N THR A 88 -0.32 2.37 9.94
CA THR A 88 -1.20 2.46 11.10
C THR A 88 -2.23 1.35 10.98
N ASN A 89 -2.35 0.50 12.00
CA ASN A 89 -3.34 -0.56 12.03
C ASN A 89 -4.73 0.06 12.28
N PRO A 90 -5.68 -0.03 11.34
CA PRO A 90 -7.00 0.58 11.52
C PRO A 90 -7.80 -0.01 12.69
N MET A 91 -7.44 -1.21 13.18
CA MET A 91 -8.04 -1.80 14.37
C MET A 91 -7.72 -1.04 15.67
N ASP A 92 -6.65 -0.25 15.71
CA ASP A 92 -6.27 0.57 16.88
C ASP A 92 -7.26 1.73 17.11
N PHE A 93 -8.10 2.06 16.13
CA PHE A 93 -9.12 3.11 16.24
C PHE A 93 -10.51 2.58 16.62
N ILE A 94 -10.75 1.27 16.48
CA ILE A 94 -12.04 0.64 16.76
C ILE A 94 -12.10 0.12 18.22
N GLY A 95 -10.94 0.02 18.88
CA GLY A 95 -10.82 -0.30 20.31
C GLY A 95 -10.73 0.92 21.21
N GLY A 96 -11.82 1.68 21.33
CA GLY A 96 -11.98 2.74 22.32
C GLY A 96 -13.34 2.61 23.00
N SER A 97 -13.36 1.88 24.12
CA SER A 97 -14.45 1.85 25.09
C SER A 97 -14.67 3.21 25.75
#